data_AF-A0A2A7WWK3-F1
#
_entry.id   AF-A0A2A7WWK3-F1
#
_cell.length_a   1.000
_cell.length_b   1.000
_cell.length_c   1.000
_cell.angle_alpha   90.00
_cell.angle_beta   90.00
_cell.angle_gamma   90.00
#
_symmetry.space_group_name_H-M   'P 1'
#
loop_
_entity.id
_entity.type
_entity.pdbx_description
1 polymer ?
#
loop_
_entity_poly.entity_id
_entity_poly.type
_entity_poly.pdbx_seq_one_letter_code
_entity_poly.pdbx_strand_id
1 'polypeptide(L)'
;MTQQSNEENQFNLLAANRDNYGNSYDNHFFEQYKLYVEMADRISFLGVNTTLITVLTTLAPKFKMAAIWITPPFIAVLLFCFVWWRIVKSYRQLNSGKYKIIGEIENYLPLKPYAAEWKALGEGSNPKLYQPLTHVENWIPILFALLYTILLVIFLGVKCFN
;
A
#
# COMPACT_ATOMS: atom_id res chain seq x y z
N MET A 1 18.98 -27.74 -6.51
CA MET A 1 19.19 -27.68 -5.05
C MET A 1 20.11 -26.53 -4.60
N THR A 2 20.45 -25.59 -5.49
CA THR A 2 21.50 -24.56 -5.26
C THR A 2 21.01 -23.11 -5.35
N GLN A 3 19.71 -22.87 -5.56
CA GLN A 3 19.14 -21.50 -5.56
C GLN A 3 18.46 -21.13 -4.23
N GLN A 4 17.97 -22.11 -3.46
CA GLN A 4 17.35 -21.88 -2.15
C GLN A 4 18.36 -21.53 -1.05
N SER A 5 19.62 -21.95 -1.19
CA SER A 5 20.68 -21.70 -0.19
C SER A 5 21.34 -20.31 -0.31
N ASN A 6 21.07 -19.55 -1.37
CA ASN A 6 21.68 -18.22 -1.57
C ASN A 6 20.81 -17.06 -1.03
N GLU A 7 19.52 -17.29 -0.74
CA GLU A 7 18.64 -16.25 -0.17
C GLU A 7 18.68 -16.21 1.36
N GLU A 8 19.06 -17.30 2.03
CA GLU A 8 19.23 -17.41 3.50
C GLU A 8 20.16 -16.33 4.09
N ASN A 9 21.03 -15.72 3.26
CA ASN A 9 22.00 -14.70 3.67
C ASN A 9 21.57 -13.24 3.41
N GLN A 10 20.39 -12.97 2.83
CA GLN A 10 20.12 -11.61 2.33
C GLN A 10 19.64 -10.62 3.41
N PHE A 11 18.99 -11.09 4.49
CA PHE A 11 18.36 -10.22 5.49
C PHE A 11 18.95 -10.32 6.91
N ASN A 12 19.82 -11.29 7.19
CA ASN A 12 20.37 -11.56 8.54
C ASN A 12 19.32 -11.39 9.65
N LEU A 13 18.24 -12.18 9.60
CA LEU A 13 17.04 -11.97 10.42
C LEU A 13 17.25 -12.32 11.90
N LEU A 14 18.19 -13.22 12.20
CA LEU A 14 18.38 -13.75 13.54
C LEU A 14 19.44 -12.93 14.29
N ALA A 15 19.00 -12.10 15.24
CA ALA A 15 19.90 -11.31 16.09
C ALA A 15 20.63 -12.16 17.16
N ALA A 16 20.09 -13.34 17.49
CA ALA A 16 20.69 -14.26 18.45
C ALA A 16 20.44 -15.72 18.00
N ASN A 17 21.40 -16.60 18.31
CA ASN A 17 21.23 -18.04 18.14
C ASN A 17 20.55 -18.64 19.37
N ARG A 18 19.73 -19.66 19.15
CA ARG A 18 19.08 -20.51 20.16
C ARG A 18 20.01 -20.91 21.30
N ASP A 19 21.23 -21.34 20.97
CA ASP A 19 22.21 -21.81 21.96
C ASP A 19 22.63 -20.71 22.96
N ASN A 20 22.73 -19.46 22.48
CA ASN A 20 23.15 -18.32 23.31
C ASN A 20 21.96 -17.65 24.03
N TYR A 21 20.76 -17.76 23.48
CA TYR A 21 19.55 -17.11 24.01
C TYR A 21 18.89 -17.92 25.14
N GLY A 22 19.04 -19.25 25.10
CA GLY A 22 18.53 -20.17 26.12
C GLY A 22 17.13 -20.69 25.83
N ASN A 23 16.55 -21.37 26.84
CA ASN A 23 15.35 -22.21 26.68
C ASN A 23 14.07 -21.48 26.23
N SER A 24 14.01 -20.15 26.36
CA SER A 24 12.84 -19.35 25.94
C SER A 24 12.88 -18.95 24.47
N TYR A 25 13.94 -19.29 23.72
CA TYR A 25 14.14 -18.85 22.33
C TYR A 25 12.94 -19.13 21.44
N ASP A 26 12.45 -20.37 21.41
CA ASP A 26 11.37 -20.76 20.48
C ASP A 26 10.06 -20.04 20.80
N ASN A 27 9.75 -19.87 22.09
CA ASN A 27 8.55 -19.15 22.54
C ASN A 27 8.64 -17.67 22.15
N HIS A 28 9.77 -17.01 22.43
CA HIS A 28 9.95 -15.59 22.09
C HIS A 28 10.00 -15.38 20.58
N PHE A 29 10.61 -16.29 19.83
CA PHE A 29 10.64 -16.26 18.37
C PHE A 29 9.22 -16.33 17.80
N PHE A 30 8.41 -17.28 18.28
CA PHE A 30 7.02 -17.42 17.84
C PHE A 30 6.17 -16.21 18.23
N GLU A 31 6.35 -15.64 19.43
CA GLU A 31 5.66 -14.42 19.84
C GLU A 31 6.08 -13.20 19.01
N GLN A 32 7.37 -13.06 18.66
CA GLN A 32 7.84 -12.02 17.75
C GLN A 32 7.22 -12.15 16.36
N TYR A 33 7.16 -13.37 15.82
CA TYR A 33 6.48 -13.66 14.57
C TYR A 33 5.00 -13.26 14.63
N LYS A 34 4.28 -13.70 15.68
CA LYS A 34 2.86 -13.40 15.88
C LYS A 34 2.61 -11.90 15.97
N LEU A 35 3.37 -11.17 16.78
CA LEU A 35 3.27 -9.72 16.91
C LEU A 35 3.57 -9.01 15.60
N TYR A 36 4.59 -9.45 14.86
CA TYR A 36 4.96 -8.87 13.57
C TYR A 36 3.85 -9.03 12.53
N VAL A 37 3.30 -10.25 12.42
CA VAL A 37 2.16 -10.56 11.55
C VAL A 37 0.93 -9.73 11.93
N GLU A 38 0.60 -9.67 13.22
CA GLU A 38 -0.54 -8.90 13.70
C GLU A 38 -0.40 -7.39 13.38
N MET A 39 0.79 -6.82 13.56
CA MET A 39 1.06 -5.43 13.18
C MET A 39 1.09 -5.23 11.66
N ALA A 40 1.52 -6.23 10.89
CA ALA A 40 1.49 -6.19 9.44
C ALA A 40 0.06 -6.11 8.91
N ASP A 41 -0.85 -6.89 9.50
CA ASP A 41 -2.27 -6.96 9.13
C ASP A 41 -3.08 -5.74 9.60
N ARG A 42 -2.78 -5.20 10.79
CA ARG A 42 -3.45 -3.99 11.33
C ARG A 42 -3.28 -2.75 10.43
N ILE A 43 -2.22 -2.67 9.63
CA ILE A 43 -2.00 -1.54 8.71
C ILE A 43 -2.81 -1.78 7.44
N SER A 44 -4.11 -1.45 7.50
CA SER A 44 -5.01 -1.55 6.35
C SER A 44 -5.01 -0.27 5.51
N PHE A 45 -5.02 -0.45 4.18
CA PHE A 45 -5.18 0.61 3.19
C PHE A 45 -6.45 1.47 3.43
N LEU A 46 -7.50 0.85 3.96
CA LEU A 46 -8.78 1.49 4.24
C LEU A 46 -8.69 2.61 5.28
N GLY A 47 -7.90 2.42 6.35
CA GLY A 47 -7.80 3.42 7.43
C GLY A 47 -7.18 4.74 6.98
N VAL A 48 -6.25 4.66 6.03
CA VAL A 48 -5.50 5.83 5.52
C VAL A 48 -6.35 6.60 4.52
N ASN A 49 -7.03 5.89 3.61
CA ASN A 49 -7.94 6.51 2.65
C ASN A 49 -9.13 7.18 3.35
N THR A 50 -9.65 6.59 4.42
CA THR A 50 -10.72 7.19 5.24
C THR A 50 -10.27 8.49 5.90
N THR A 51 -9.04 8.52 6.41
CA THR A 51 -8.44 9.71 7.02
C THR A 51 -8.29 10.84 6.01
N LEU A 52 -7.79 10.55 4.80
CA LEU A 52 -7.64 11.55 3.74
C LEU A 52 -8.98 12.14 3.30
N ILE A 53 -9.99 11.29 3.08
CA ILE A 53 -11.34 11.73 2.70
C ILE A 53 -11.94 12.62 3.79
N THR A 54 -11.78 12.25 5.06
CA THR A 54 -12.29 13.02 6.21
C THR A 54 -11.64 14.41 6.31
N VAL A 55 -10.33 14.50 6.09
CA VAL A 55 -9.64 15.80 6.08
C VAL A 55 -10.16 16.66 4.91
N LEU A 56 -10.34 16.07 3.73
CA LEU A 56 -10.79 16.83 2.56
C LEU A 56 -12.23 17.35 2.71
N THR A 57 -13.15 16.51 3.18
CA THR A 57 -14.56 16.88 3.37
C THR A 57 -14.75 17.94 4.46
N THR A 58 -13.90 17.94 5.50
CA THR A 58 -13.95 18.94 6.57
C THR A 58 -13.33 20.28 6.18
N LEU A 59 -12.38 20.31 5.24
CA LEU A 59 -11.73 21.55 4.78
C LEU A 59 -12.43 22.20 3.58
N ALA A 60 -13.07 21.41 2.69
CA ALA A 60 -13.71 21.91 1.48
C ALA A 60 -14.74 23.06 1.70
N PRO A 61 -15.64 23.03 2.70
CA PRO A 61 -16.65 24.09 2.86
C PRO A 61 -16.08 25.43 3.37
N LYS A 62 -14.83 25.47 3.83
CA LYS A 62 -14.18 26.71 4.29
C LYS A 62 -13.66 27.58 3.14
N PHE A 63 -13.56 27.03 1.93
CA PHE A 63 -13.15 27.77 0.73
C PHE A 63 -14.36 28.41 0.03
N LYS A 64 -14.61 29.70 0.29
CA LYS A 64 -15.50 30.52 -0.54
C LYS A 64 -14.74 31.01 -1.76
N MET A 65 -14.90 30.35 -2.91
CA MET A 65 -14.32 30.81 -4.18
C MET A 65 -15.24 31.78 -4.90
N ALA A 66 -14.72 32.95 -5.23
CA ALA A 66 -15.30 33.77 -6.30
C ALA A 66 -15.08 33.06 -7.65
N ALA A 67 -16.10 32.99 -8.50
CA ALA A 67 -16.11 32.27 -9.79
C ALA A 67 -15.01 32.67 -10.79
N ILE A 68 -14.20 33.68 -10.48
CA ILE A 68 -13.12 34.22 -11.31
C ILE A 68 -11.78 33.46 -11.10
N TRP A 69 -11.58 32.75 -9.98
CA TRP A 69 -10.31 32.09 -9.64
C TRP A 69 -10.40 30.55 -9.70
N ILE A 70 -10.69 30.00 -10.88
CA ILE A 70 -10.86 28.54 -11.08
C ILE A 70 -9.51 27.79 -11.22
N THR A 71 -8.42 28.49 -11.51
CA THR A 71 -7.11 27.86 -11.71
C THR A 71 -6.44 27.33 -10.42
N PRO A 72 -6.41 28.04 -9.27
CA PRO A 72 -5.81 27.50 -8.05
C PRO A 72 -6.49 26.22 -7.49
N PRO A 73 -7.84 26.10 -7.46
CA PRO A 73 -8.54 24.89 -7.02
C PRO A 73 -8.26 23.69 -7.90
N PHE A 74 -8.16 23.93 -9.21
CA PHE A 74 -7.85 22.88 -10.16
C PHE A 74 -6.44 22.30 -9.93
N ILE A 75 -5.46 23.18 -9.72
CA ILE A 75 -4.10 22.78 -9.33
C ILE A 75 -4.11 21.98 -8.03
N ALA A 76 -4.90 22.42 -7.03
CA ALA A 76 -5.03 21.70 -5.76
C ALA A 76 -5.59 20.28 -5.95
N VAL A 77 -6.58 20.09 -6.83
CA VAL A 77 -7.15 18.76 -7.15
C VAL A 77 -6.12 17.86 -7.85
N LEU A 78 -5.33 18.39 -8.78
CA LEU A 78 -4.27 17.61 -9.43
C LEU A 78 -3.16 17.20 -8.45
N LEU A 79 -2.74 18.13 -7.58
CA LEU A 79 -1.78 17.83 -6.52
C LEU A 79 -2.32 16.77 -5.56
N PHE A 80 -3.61 16.84 -5.22
CA PHE A 80 -4.27 15.82 -4.41
C PHE A 80 -4.25 14.45 -5.07
N CYS A 81 -4.57 14.36 -6.37
CA CYS A 81 -4.50 13.11 -7.13
C CYS A 81 -3.08 12.53 -7.14
N PHE A 82 -2.06 13.38 -7.30
CA PHE A 82 -0.66 12.98 -7.27
C PHE A 82 -0.25 12.44 -5.88
N VAL A 83 -0.62 13.16 -4.81
CA VAL A 83 -0.35 12.73 -3.42
C VAL A 83 -1.04 11.40 -3.13
N TRP A 84 -2.31 11.24 -3.52
CA TRP A 84 -3.03 9.97 -3.40
C TRP A 84 -2.29 8.83 -4.09
N TRP A 85 -1.91 9.02 -5.36
CA TRP A 85 -1.17 8.01 -6.12
C TRP A 85 0.15 7.62 -5.44
N ARG A 86 0.88 8.61 -4.90
CA ARG A 86 2.11 8.37 -4.12
C ARG A 86 1.86 7.56 -2.85
N ILE A 87 0.77 7.85 -2.14
CA ILE A 87 0.36 7.12 -0.94
C ILE A 87 0.08 5.65 -1.29
N VAL A 88 -0.77 5.38 -2.28
CA VAL A 88 -1.09 4.02 -2.72
C VAL A 88 0.18 3.24 -3.11
N LYS A 89 1.06 3.87 -3.89
CA LYS A 89 2.33 3.24 -4.29
C LYS A 89 3.21 2.90 -3.08
N SER A 90 3.32 3.81 -2.10
CA SER A 90 4.13 3.63 -0.90
C SER A 90 3.61 2.46 -0.05
N TYR A 91 2.30 2.41 0.20
CA TYR A 91 1.69 1.31 0.98
C TYR A 91 1.88 -0.05 0.31
N ARG A 92 1.78 -0.10 -1.02
CA ARG A 92 2.07 -1.34 -1.77
C ARG A 92 3.50 -1.80 -1.53
N GLN A 93 4.47 -0.90 -1.65
CA GLN A 93 5.89 -1.24 -1.45
C GLN A 93 6.16 -1.72 -0.02
N LEU A 94 5.59 -1.02 0.97
CA LEU A 94 5.73 -1.39 2.38
C LEU A 94 5.14 -2.78 2.66
N ASN A 95 3.91 -3.04 2.20
CA ASN A 95 3.24 -4.31 2.43
C ASN A 95 3.96 -5.45 1.72
N SER A 96 4.39 -5.27 0.47
CA SER A 96 5.23 -6.27 -0.22
C SER A 96 6.51 -6.60 0.56
N GLY A 97 7.15 -5.58 1.16
CA GLY A 97 8.31 -5.78 2.04
C GLY A 97 7.98 -6.61 3.27
N LYS A 98 6.90 -6.28 3.99
CA LYS A 98 6.46 -7.02 5.18
C LYS A 98 6.16 -8.48 4.87
N TYR A 99 5.40 -8.76 3.81
CA TYR A 99 5.09 -10.14 3.43
C TYR A 99 6.33 -10.94 3.03
N LYS A 100 7.33 -10.29 2.40
CA LYS A 100 8.62 -10.94 2.13
C LYS A 100 9.30 -11.36 3.43
N ILE A 101 9.40 -10.45 4.41
CA ILE A 101 10.01 -10.75 5.71
C ILE A 101 9.23 -11.83 6.48
N ILE A 102 7.88 -11.81 6.44
CA ILE A 102 7.05 -12.88 7.02
C ILE A 102 7.41 -14.23 6.40
N GLY A 103 7.48 -14.32 5.07
CA GLY A 103 7.85 -15.56 4.38
C GLY A 103 9.26 -16.05 4.74
N GLU A 104 10.22 -15.14 4.94
CA GLU A 104 11.55 -15.50 5.41
C GLU A 104 11.56 -16.00 6.86
N ILE A 105 10.79 -15.37 7.77
CA ILE A 105 10.65 -15.85 9.16
C ILE A 105 10.01 -17.24 9.18
N GLU A 106 9.01 -17.48 8.32
CA GLU A 106 8.37 -18.80 8.17
C GLU A 106 9.36 -19.90 7.75
N ASN A 107 10.52 -19.58 7.16
CA ASN A 107 11.55 -20.58 6.87
C ASN A 107 12.12 -21.27 8.12
N TYR A 108 12.02 -20.63 9.29
CA TYR A 108 12.46 -21.16 10.57
C TYR A 108 11.32 -21.82 11.37
N LEU A 109 10.07 -21.71 10.90
CA LEU A 109 8.89 -22.27 11.57
C LEU A 109 8.48 -23.63 10.96
N PRO A 110 7.80 -24.49 11.74
CA PRO A 110 7.30 -25.76 11.24
C PRO A 110 6.17 -25.61 10.21
N LEU A 111 5.49 -24.45 10.18
CA LEU A 111 4.40 -24.14 9.27
C LEU A 111 4.64 -22.80 8.59
N LYS A 112 4.31 -22.71 7.29
CA LYS A 112 4.49 -21.52 6.46
C LYS A 112 3.15 -21.05 5.84
N PRO A 113 2.17 -20.63 6.66
CA PRO A 113 0.84 -20.32 6.17
C PRO A 113 0.82 -19.20 5.12
N TYR A 114 1.59 -18.12 5.28
CA TYR A 114 1.62 -17.03 4.31
C TYR A 114 2.30 -17.43 3.00
N ALA A 115 3.38 -18.21 3.06
CA ALA A 115 3.99 -18.75 1.85
C ALA A 115 3.01 -19.67 1.08
N ALA A 116 2.25 -20.50 1.80
CA ALA A 116 1.23 -21.36 1.21
C ALA A 116 0.06 -20.56 0.61
N GLU A 117 -0.41 -19.52 1.31
CA GLU A 117 -1.44 -18.60 0.81
C GLU A 117 -0.99 -17.90 -0.48
N TRP A 118 0.22 -17.34 -0.49
CA TRP A 118 0.76 -16.66 -1.66
C TRP A 118 0.86 -17.60 -2.87
N LYS A 119 1.24 -18.85 -2.63
CA LYS A 119 1.27 -19.89 -3.67
C LYS A 119 -0.13 -20.27 -4.16
N ALA A 120 -1.11 -20.38 -3.27
CA ALA A 120 -2.51 -20.64 -3.64
C ALA A 120 -3.11 -19.50 -4.48
N LEU A 121 -2.67 -18.26 -4.23
CA LEU A 121 -3.02 -17.06 -5.01
C LEU A 121 -2.25 -16.96 -6.35
N GLY A 122 -1.44 -17.96 -6.71
CA GLY A 122 -0.71 -18.01 -7.97
C GLY A 122 0.47 -17.05 -8.05
N GLU A 123 1.03 -16.66 -6.90
CA GLU A 123 2.29 -15.90 -6.77
C GLU A 123 2.31 -14.59 -7.59
N GLY A 124 1.14 -13.98 -7.80
CA GLY A 124 0.99 -12.77 -8.61
C GLY A 124 1.11 -12.98 -10.13
N SER A 125 1.30 -14.21 -10.59
CA SER A 125 1.43 -14.55 -12.01
C SER A 125 0.08 -14.86 -12.67
N ASN A 126 -0.92 -15.29 -11.89
CA ASN A 126 -2.22 -15.69 -12.42
C ASN A 126 -3.35 -14.72 -12.01
N PRO A 127 -3.76 -13.79 -12.91
CA PRO A 127 -4.81 -12.82 -12.61
C PRO A 127 -6.22 -13.44 -12.47
N LYS A 128 -6.40 -14.74 -12.76
CA LYS A 128 -7.65 -15.46 -12.48
C LYS A 128 -7.73 -15.92 -11.02
N LEU A 129 -6.58 -16.14 -10.37
CA LEU A 129 -6.51 -16.58 -8.98
C LEU A 129 -6.49 -15.40 -8.02
N TYR A 130 -5.79 -14.33 -8.38
CA TYR A 130 -5.70 -13.14 -7.54
C TYR A 130 -5.56 -11.87 -8.38
N GLN A 131 -6.44 -10.91 -8.13
CA GLN A 131 -6.34 -9.57 -8.68
C GLN A 131 -6.07 -8.60 -7.53
N PRO A 132 -4.84 -8.07 -7.42
CA PRO A 132 -4.51 -7.11 -6.38
C PRO A 132 -5.43 -5.89 -6.51
N LEU A 133 -6.16 -5.57 -5.44
CA LEU A 133 -6.99 -4.36 -5.34
C LEU A 133 -6.19 -3.08 -5.66
N THR A 134 -4.89 -3.08 -5.37
CA THR A 134 -3.94 -2.00 -5.69
C THR A 134 -3.86 -1.67 -7.18
N HIS A 135 -4.22 -2.61 -8.08
CA HIS A 135 -4.27 -2.29 -9.50
C HIS A 135 -5.40 -1.29 -9.77
N VAL A 136 -6.59 -1.54 -9.23
CA VAL A 136 -7.76 -0.64 -9.33
C VAL A 136 -7.49 0.68 -8.61
N GLU A 137 -6.92 0.64 -7.41
CA GLU A 137 -6.63 1.85 -6.63
C GLU A 137 -5.66 2.82 -7.31
N ASN A 138 -4.73 2.32 -8.14
CA ASN A 138 -3.82 3.17 -8.91
C ASN A 138 -4.54 3.93 -10.05
N TRP A 139 -5.64 3.38 -10.59
CA TRP A 139 -6.39 4.01 -11.66
C TRP A 139 -7.32 5.10 -11.17
N ILE A 140 -7.81 5.01 -9.93
CA ILE A 140 -8.77 5.97 -9.37
C ILE A 140 -8.23 7.42 -9.45
N PRO A 141 -7.01 7.76 -8.97
CA PRO A 141 -6.50 9.13 -9.07
C PRO A 141 -6.31 9.61 -10.51
N ILE A 142 -5.95 8.71 -11.42
CA ILE A 142 -5.75 9.03 -12.84
C ILE A 142 -7.08 9.38 -13.50
N LEU A 143 -8.12 8.56 -13.26
CA LEU A 143 -9.47 8.80 -13.77
C LEU A 143 -10.04 10.13 -13.23
N PHE A 144 -9.84 10.42 -11.93
CA PHE A 144 -10.22 11.70 -11.35
C PHE A 144 -9.46 12.87 -11.99
N ALA A 145 -8.13 12.78 -12.13
CA ALA A 145 -7.33 13.81 -12.76
C ALA A 145 -7.78 14.09 -14.22
N LEU A 146 -8.06 13.03 -14.99
CA LEU A 146 -8.57 13.14 -16.36
C LEU A 146 -9.94 13.79 -16.40
N LEU A 147 -10.89 13.34 -15.57
CA LEU A 147 -12.24 13.91 -15.49
C LEU A 147 -12.20 15.41 -15.19
N TYR A 148 -11.44 15.82 -14.16
CA TYR A 148 -11.32 17.23 -13.82
C TYR A 148 -10.66 18.02 -14.96
N THR A 149 -9.64 17.47 -15.62
CA THR A 149 -8.98 18.13 -16.76
C THR A 149 -9.96 18.37 -17.91
N ILE A 150 -10.80 17.39 -18.23
CA ILE A 150 -11.85 17.54 -19.26
C ILE A 150 -12.84 18.63 -18.86
N LEU A 151 -13.29 18.67 -17.60
CA LEU A 151 -14.20 19.70 -17.10
C LEU A 151 -13.59 21.11 -17.20
N LEU A 152 -12.30 21.26 -16.91
CA LEU A 152 -11.60 22.54 -17.05
C LEU A 152 -11.56 22.99 -18.52
N VAL A 153 -11.24 22.09 -19.45
CA VAL A 153 -11.19 22.38 -20.88
C VAL A 153 -12.57 22.81 -21.40
N ILE A 154 -13.63 22.09 -21.03
CA ILE A 154 -15.01 22.45 -21.39
C ILE A 154 -15.35 23.84 -20.85
N PHE A 155 -15.05 24.11 -19.58
CA PHE A 155 -15.34 25.39 -18.94
C PHE A 155 -14.60 26.56 -19.62
N LEU A 156 -13.31 26.40 -19.92
CA LEU A 156 -12.52 27.39 -20.63
C LEU A 156 -13.04 27.60 -22.07
N GLY A 157 -13.43 26.52 -22.75
CA GLY A 157 -14.05 26.58 -24.07
C GLY A 157 -15.34 27.40 -24.07
N VAL A 158 -16.27 27.09 -23.16
CA VAL A 158 -17.53 27.86 -23.01
C VAL A 158 -17.25 29.34 -22.71
N LYS A 159 -16.24 29.65 -21.89
CA LYS A 159 -15.85 31.03 -21.58
C LYS A 159 -15.19 31.76 -22.77
N CYS A 160 -14.60 31.06 -23.72
CA CYS A 160 -14.07 31.67 -24.96
C CYS A 160 -15.16 31.97 -26.00
N PHE A 161 -16.34 31.35 -25.89
CA PHE A 161 -17.46 31.53 -26.83
C PHE A 161 -18.55 32.51 -26.33
N ASN A 162 -18.51 32.91 -25.05
CA ASN A 162 -19.36 33.95 -24.45
C ASN A 162 -18.58 35.26 -24.30
#